data_AF-A0A932DIZ3-F1
#
_entry.id   AF-A0A932DIZ3-F1
#
_cell.length_a   1.000
_cell.length_b   1.000
_cell.length_c   1.000
_cell.angle_alpha   90.00
_cell.angle_beta   90.00
_cell.angle_gamma   90.00
#
_symmetry.space_group_name_H-M   'P 1'
#
loop_
_entity.id
_entity.type
_entity.pdbx_description
1 polymer ?
#
loop_
_entity_poly.entity_id
_entity_poly.type
_entity_poly.pdbx_seq_one_letter_code
_entity_poly.pdbx_strand_id
1 'polypeptide(L)'
;VAYNPRNAEAHVYRKAAGRSFELAMEGLPDAQGTTASRFATHPDERGVIYAANNQGAFLSRNAGRTWQALEIPWPQRAFARGVDALACLPGS
;
A
#
# COMPACT_ATOMS: atom_id res chain seq x y z
N VAL A 1 20.03 -15.07 6.98
CA VAL A 1 18.91 -14.62 7.83
C VAL A 1 17.62 -14.86 7.07
N ALA A 2 16.70 -15.68 7.57
CA ALA A 2 15.44 -15.98 6.90
C ALA A 2 14.41 -14.88 7.20
N TYR A 3 13.75 -14.37 6.16
CA TYR A 3 12.69 -13.37 6.26
C TYR A 3 11.46 -13.96 6.97
N ASN A 4 11.03 -13.36 8.09
CA ASN A 4 9.80 -13.72 8.79
C ASN A 4 8.84 -12.51 8.80
N PRO A 5 7.71 -12.57 8.06
CA PRO A 5 6.74 -11.48 8.00
C PRO A 5 6.20 -11.04 9.37
N ARG A 6 6.17 -11.93 10.36
CA ARG A 6 5.73 -11.59 11.73
C ARG A 6 6.66 -10.63 12.46
N ASN A 7 7.92 -10.53 12.02
CA ASN A 7 8.90 -9.59 12.55
C ASN A 7 9.13 -8.42 11.57
N ALA A 8 8.36 -8.35 10.48
CA ALA A 8 8.44 -7.23 9.55
C ALA A 8 7.77 -6.01 10.18
N GLU A 9 8.34 -4.84 9.90
CA GLU A 9 7.75 -3.57 10.28
C GLU A 9 7.83 -2.63 9.07
N ALA A 10 6.69 -2.12 8.63
CA ALA A 10 6.60 -1.28 7.45
C ALA A 10 5.80 -0.01 7.72
N HIS A 11 6.39 1.13 7.37
CA HIS A 11 5.77 2.45 7.46
C HIS A 11 5.64 3.06 6.07
N VAL A 12 4.54 3.78 5.85
CA VAL A 12 4.30 4.56 4.64
C VAL A 12 4.48 6.03 4.98
N TYR A 13 5.31 6.70 4.18
CA TYR A 13 5.55 8.14 4.26
C TYR A 13 5.16 8.81 2.95
N ARG A 14 4.68 10.04 3.07
CA ARG A 14 4.32 10.90 1.95
C ARG A 14 5.21 12.14 1.95
N LYS A 15 5.68 12.55 0.77
CA LYS A 15 6.38 13.82 0.58
C LYS A 15 5.68 14.63 -0.50
N ALA A 16 5.38 15.90 -0.21
CA ALA A 16 4.98 16.87 -1.21
C ALA A 16 6.18 17.73 -1.63
N ALA A 17 6.11 18.33 -2.82
CA ALA A 17 7.14 19.26 -3.28
C ALA A 17 7.40 20.36 -2.24
N GLY A 18 8.66 20.56 -1.89
CA GLY A 18 9.06 21.55 -0.89
C GLY A 18 8.72 21.22 0.58
N ARG A 19 8.17 20.04 0.88
CA ARG A 19 7.84 19.61 2.26
C ARG A 19 8.71 18.43 2.71
N SER A 20 8.80 18.22 4.02
CA SER A 20 9.40 17.03 4.62
C SER A 20 8.53 15.78 4.37
N PHE A 21 9.10 14.60 4.64
CA PHE A 21 8.32 13.38 4.72
C PHE A 21 7.39 13.42 5.93
N GLU A 22 6.15 12.98 5.74
CA GLU A 22 5.11 12.89 6.75
C GLU A 22 4.60 11.45 6.82
N LEU A 23 4.32 10.97 8.04
CA LEU A 23 3.75 9.64 8.23
C LEU A 23 2.34 9.60 7.61
N ALA A 24 2.06 8.57 6.84
CA ALA A 24 0.84 8.42 6.04
C ALA A 24 0.20 7.05 6.27
N MET A 25 0.02 6.69 7.54
CA MET A 25 -0.51 5.38 7.97
C MET A 25 -2.01 5.37 8.25
N GLU A 26 -2.70 6.51 8.15
CA GLU A 26 -4.13 6.58 8.46
C GLU A 26 -4.96 5.72 7.50
N GLY A 27 -5.60 4.67 8.04
CA GLY A 27 -6.37 3.69 7.29
C GLY A 27 -5.55 2.52 6.70
N LEU A 28 -4.25 2.45 7.01
CA LEU A 28 -3.42 1.27 6.76
C LEU A 28 -3.34 0.38 8.02
N PRO A 29 -2.96 -0.91 7.87
CA PRO A 29 -2.69 -1.79 8.99
C PRO A 29 -1.52 -1.29 9.84
N ASP A 30 -1.43 -1.82 11.06
CA ASP A 30 -0.28 -1.58 11.94
C ASP A 30 1.04 -1.93 11.24
N ALA A 31 2.09 -1.16 11.54
CA ALA A 31 3.39 -1.35 10.92
C ALA A 31 3.96 -2.74 11.22
N GLN A 32 3.80 -3.20 12.47
CA GLN A 32 4.27 -4.51 12.92
C GLN A 32 3.46 -5.64 12.26
N GLY A 33 4.17 -6.61 11.70
CA GLY A 33 3.56 -7.72 10.96
C GLY A 33 3.17 -7.34 9.52
N THR A 34 3.53 -6.14 9.06
CA THR A 34 3.26 -5.65 7.71
C THR A 34 4.54 -5.58 6.89
N THR A 35 4.49 -6.13 5.69
CA THR A 35 5.57 -6.09 4.70
C THR A 35 5.54 -4.76 3.95
N ALA A 36 6.67 -4.35 3.36
CA ALA A 36 6.72 -3.15 2.54
C ALA A 36 5.62 -3.15 1.47
N SER A 37 4.88 -2.04 1.40
CA SER A 37 3.78 -1.89 0.44
C SER A 37 4.32 -1.59 -0.95
N ARG A 38 3.68 -2.14 -1.98
CA ARG A 38 3.86 -1.71 -3.37
C ARG A 38 2.80 -0.69 -3.72
N PHE A 39 3.17 0.30 -4.51
CA PHE A 39 2.29 1.41 -4.89
C PHE A 39 2.10 1.46 -6.40
N ALA A 40 0.90 1.83 -6.83
CA ALA A 40 0.59 2.12 -8.23
C ALA A 40 -0.29 3.37 -8.30
N THR A 41 -0.12 4.15 -9.36
CA THR A 41 -0.94 5.33 -9.66
C THR A 41 -1.43 5.25 -11.10
N HIS A 42 -2.54 5.91 -11.39
CA HIS A 42 -3.05 6.03 -12.76
C HIS A 42 -2.78 7.45 -13.28
N PRO A 43 -2.26 7.62 -14.52
CA PRO A 43 -1.95 8.95 -15.07
C PRO A 43 -3.19 9.85 -15.19
N ASP A 44 -4.36 9.27 -15.45
CA ASP A 44 -5.60 10.01 -15.64
C ASP A 44 -6.38 10.26 -14.33
N GLU A 45 -5.97 9.64 -13.21
CA GLU A 45 -6.63 9.81 -11.91
C GLU A 45 -5.69 10.51 -10.91
N ARG A 46 -5.58 11.83 -11.03
CA ARG A 46 -4.71 12.61 -10.13
C ARG A 46 -5.12 12.43 -8.67
N GLY A 47 -4.13 12.09 -7.84
CA GLY A 47 -4.32 11.89 -6.40
C GLY A 47 -4.82 10.50 -6.02
N VAL A 48 -5.11 9.64 -6.98
CA VAL A 48 -5.42 8.23 -6.71
C VAL A 48 -4.13 7.41 -6.60
N ILE A 49 -3.99 6.67 -5.50
CA ILE A 49 -2.87 5.76 -5.25
C ILE A 49 -3.43 4.45 -4.74
N TYR A 50 -3.04 3.36 -5.38
CA TYR A 50 -3.27 2.00 -4.90
C TYR A 50 -2.04 1.53 -4.13
N ALA A 51 -2.25 0.86 -3.01
CA ALA A 51 -1.21 0.17 -2.25
C ALA A 51 -1.58 -1.29 -2.06
N ALA A 52 -0.59 -2.18 -2.01
CA ALA A 52 -0.81 -3.57 -1.63
C ALA A 52 0.36 -4.12 -0.83
N ASN A 53 0.06 -4.91 0.20
CA ASN A 53 1.02 -5.59 1.06
C ASN A 53 0.45 -6.95 1.50
N ASN A 54 1.11 -7.62 2.46
CA ASN A 54 0.67 -8.92 2.99
C ASN A 54 -0.69 -8.91 3.72
N GLN A 55 -1.23 -7.73 4.04
CA GLN A 55 -2.51 -7.55 4.73
C GLN A 55 -3.65 -7.17 3.77
N GLY A 56 -3.38 -6.98 2.48
CA GLY A 56 -4.40 -6.72 1.46
C GLY A 56 -4.07 -5.57 0.51
N ALA A 57 -5.11 -5.02 -0.11
CA ALA A 57 -5.03 -3.90 -1.04
C ALA A 57 -5.78 -2.68 -0.47
N PHE A 58 -5.26 -1.50 -0.75
CA PHE A 58 -5.72 -0.24 -0.21
C PHE A 58 -5.77 0.82 -1.30
N LEU A 59 -6.65 1.79 -1.14
CA LEU A 59 -6.87 2.90 -2.04
C LEU A 59 -6.82 4.22 -1.27
N SER A 60 -5.99 5.14 -1.75
CA SER A 60 -6.06 6.54 -1.38
C SER A 60 -6.63 7.35 -2.54
N ARG A 61 -7.60 8.22 -2.27
CA ARG A 61 -8.15 9.19 -3.24
C ARG A 61 -7.65 10.62 -3.02
N ASN A 62 -6.75 10.82 -2.07
CA ASN A 62 -6.26 12.13 -1.62
C ASN A 62 -4.73 12.19 -1.56
N ALA A 63 -4.08 11.55 -2.52
CA ALA A 63 -2.64 11.50 -2.72
C ALA A 63 -1.88 10.87 -1.56
N GLY A 64 -2.42 9.81 -0.95
CA GLY A 64 -1.78 9.06 0.12
C GLY A 64 -1.87 9.76 1.48
N ARG A 65 -2.86 10.63 1.71
CA ARG A 65 -3.10 11.21 3.05
C ARG A 65 -3.86 10.23 3.93
N THR A 66 -4.92 9.64 3.37
CA THR A 66 -5.69 8.58 4.02
C THR A 66 -5.92 7.42 3.06
N TRP A 67 -6.10 6.23 3.62
CA TRP A 67 -6.26 4.98 2.89
C TRP A 67 -7.56 4.30 3.26
N GLN A 68 -8.12 3.55 2.30
CA GLN A 68 -9.29 2.72 2.47
C GLN A 68 -8.94 1.30 2.01
N ALA A 69 -9.22 0.30 2.84
CA ALA A 69 -9.09 -1.10 2.44
C ALA A 69 -10.07 -1.42 1.28
N LEU A 70 -9.57 -2.13 0.27
CA LEU A 70 -10.39 -2.65 -0.81
C LEU A 70 -10.83 -4.07 -0.44
N GLU A 71 -12.14 -4.28 -0.37
CA GLU A 71 -12.73 -5.59 -0.14
C GLU A 71 -12.68 -6.42 -1.41
N ILE A 72 -11.57 -7.14 -1.58
CA ILE A 72 -11.38 -8.03 -2.72
C ILE A 72 -11.32 -9.47 -2.20
N PRO A 73 -12.15 -10.39 -2.73
CA PRO A 73 -12.23 -11.77 -2.26
C PRO A 73 -11.04 -12.60 -2.75
N TRP A 74 -9.86 -12.34 -2.18
CA TRP A 74 -8.64 -13.08 -2.51
C TRP A 74 -8.57 -14.44 -1.81
N PRO A 75 -7.91 -15.44 -2.42
CA PRO A 75 -7.52 -16.64 -1.70
C PRO A 75 -6.62 -16.28 -0.51
N GLN A 76 -6.90 -16.84 0.67
CA GLN A 76 -6.32 -16.45 1.97
C GLN A 76 -4.77 -16.42 2.03
N ARG A 77 -4.08 -17.06 1.08
CA ARG A 77 -2.62 -17.14 1.00
C ARG A 77 -1.99 -16.29 -0.11
N ALA A 78 -2.78 -15.54 -0.87
CA ALA A 78 -2.29 -14.78 -2.02
C ALA A 78 -1.16 -13.80 -1.65
N PHE A 79 -1.16 -13.29 -0.42
CA PHE A 79 -0.17 -12.31 0.05
C PHE A 79 0.69 -12.79 1.23
N ALA A 80 0.72 -14.09 1.52
CA ALA A 80 1.47 -14.62 2.67
C ALA A 80 2.98 -14.31 2.62
N ARG A 81 3.51 -13.97 1.46
CA ARG A 81 4.90 -13.55 1.22
C ARG A 81 5.06 -12.05 0.94
N GLY A 82 3.97 -11.29 0.97
CA GLY A 82 3.90 -9.92 0.50
C GLY A 82 3.42 -9.80 -0.95
N VAL A 83 3.61 -8.61 -1.53
CA VAL A 83 3.25 -8.28 -2.91
C VAL A 83 4.52 -7.97 -3.70
N ASP A 84 4.71 -8.67 -4.81
CA ASP A 84 5.89 -8.49 -5.68
C ASP A 84 5.74 -7.34 -6.67
N ALA A 85 4.52 -7.08 -7.14
CA ALA A 85 4.20 -5.98 -8.04
C ALA A 85 2.72 -5.60 -7.97
N LEU A 86 2.43 -4.34 -8.27
CA LEU A 86 1.07 -3.80 -8.43
C LEU A 86 1.06 -2.91 -9.67
N ALA A 87 0.11 -3.11 -10.57
CA ALA A 87 -0.04 -2.32 -11.78
C ALA A 87 -1.49 -1.86 -11.94
N CYS A 88 -1.68 -0.59 -12.31
CA CYS A 88 -2.96 -0.04 -12.70
C CYS A 88 -2.95 0.07 -14.23
N LEU A 89 -3.86 -0.64 -14.90
CA LEU A 89 -3.97 -0.63 -16.35
C LEU A 89 -5.06 0.36 -16.77
N PRO A 90 -4.82 1.24 -17.75
CA PRO A 90 -5.87 2.08 -18.30
C PRO A 90 -6.99 1.22 -18.88
N GLY A 91 -8.22 1.69 -18.72
CA GLY A 91 -9.41 1.08 -19.34
C GLY A 91 -9.25 1.04 -20.86
N SER A 92 -9.80 -0.02 -21.49
CA SER A 92 -9.85 -0.18 -22.95
C SER A 92 -10.84 0.78 -23.59
#